data_AF-A0A920USW1-F1
#
_entry.id   AF-A0A920USW1-F1
#
_cell.length_a   1.000
_cell.length_b   1.000
_cell.length_c   1.000
_cell.angle_alpha   90.00
_cell.angle_beta   90.00
_cell.angle_gamma   90.00
#
_symmetry.space_group_name_H-M   'P 1'
#
loop_
_entity.id
_entity.type
_entity.pdbx_description
1 polymer ?
#
loop_
_entity_poly.entity_id
_entity_poly.type
_entity_poly.pdbx_seq_one_letter_code
_entity_poly.pdbx_strand_id
1 'polypeptide(L)' 'MKNPAYPDTMYVDELMGPDTVNTMPEATMTAFEDHGNPGSNLTIGHDKARSEMKALAKQEFL' A
#
# COMPACT_ATOMS: atom_id res chain seq x y z
N MET A 1 -6.70 -7.54 -3.10
CA MET A 1 -5.29 -8.00 -2.98
C MET A 1 -5.03 -9.27 -3.77
N LYS A 2 -3.79 -9.49 -4.26
CA LYS A 2 -3.44 -10.66 -5.11
C LYS A 2 -2.94 -11.88 -4.32
N ASN A 3 -2.31 -11.64 -3.17
CA ASN A 3 -1.77 -12.69 -2.33
C ASN A 3 -2.60 -12.76 -1.02
N PRO A 4 -3.27 -13.88 -0.72
CA PRO A 4 -4.08 -14.04 0.49
C PRO A 4 -3.32 -13.91 1.82
N ALA A 5 -1.99 -13.99 1.80
CA ALA A 5 -1.17 -13.81 2.99
C ALA A 5 -1.13 -12.35 3.50
N TYR A 6 -1.69 -11.41 2.75
CA TYR A 6 -1.74 -10.00 3.11
C TYR A 6 -3.18 -9.53 3.29
N PRO A 7 -3.42 -8.50 4.12
CA PRO A 7 -4.72 -7.86 4.21
C PRO A 7 -5.22 -7.45 2.82
N ASP A 8 -6.48 -7.70 2.54
CA ASP A 8 -7.08 -7.38 1.25
C ASP A 8 -7.26 -5.87 1.01
N THR A 9 -7.22 -5.07 2.09
CA THR A 9 -7.21 -3.61 2.13
C THR A 9 -5.82 -2.96 2.10
N MET A 10 -4.72 -3.74 2.16
CA MET A 10 -3.36 -3.22 2.40
C MET A 10 -2.97 -2.00 1.55
N TYR A 11 -3.25 -2.01 0.25
CA TYR A 11 -2.90 -0.89 -0.63
C TYR A 11 -3.77 0.35 -0.45
N VAL A 12 -4.99 0.20 0.06
CA VAL A 12 -5.86 1.34 0.36
C VAL A 12 -5.40 2.00 1.66
N ASP A 13 -5.17 1.18 2.70
CA ASP A 13 -4.78 1.66 4.03
C ASP A 13 -3.44 2.40 4.02
N GLU A 14 -2.44 1.86 3.30
CA GLU A 14 -1.07 2.40 3.31
C GLU A 14 -0.86 3.58 2.34
N LEU A 15 -1.71 3.75 1.32
CA LEU A 15 -1.51 4.74 0.26
C LEU A 15 -2.48 5.94 0.31
N MET A 16 -3.26 6.07 1.37
CA MET A 16 -4.19 7.20 1.54
C MET A 16 -3.43 8.50 1.85
N GLY A 17 -3.73 9.58 1.11
CA GLY A 17 -3.18 10.91 1.36
C GLY A 17 -3.82 12.03 0.53
N PRO A 18 -3.60 13.30 0.89
CA PRO A 18 -4.16 14.45 0.15
C PRO A 18 -3.78 14.47 -1.33
N ASP A 19 -4.68 15.00 -2.16
CA ASP A 19 -4.46 15.21 -3.60
C ASP A 19 -4.15 13.94 -4.40
N THR A 20 -4.65 12.78 -3.93
CA THR A 20 -4.47 11.49 -4.60
C THR A 20 -5.79 10.79 -4.89
N VAL A 21 -5.77 9.86 -5.84
CA VAL A 21 -6.89 8.96 -6.15
C VAL A 21 -6.37 7.54 -6.19
N ASN A 22 -7.09 6.62 -5.55
CA ASN A 22 -6.89 5.19 -5.71
C ASN A 22 -8.07 4.59 -6.49
N THR A 23 -7.82 4.11 -7.71
CA THR A 23 -8.82 3.39 -8.51
C THR A 23 -8.81 1.93 -8.11
N MET A 24 -9.87 1.48 -7.43
CA MET A 24 -9.98 0.15 -6.88
C MET A 24 -11.15 -0.65 -7.47
N PRO A 25 -11.05 -1.99 -7.56
CA PRO A 25 -12.19 -2.85 -7.87
C PRO A 25 -13.26 -2.80 -6.78
N GLU A 26 -14.52 -3.11 -7.13
CA GLU A 26 -15.66 -3.13 -6.20
C GLU A 26 -15.39 -4.01 -4.96
N ALA A 27 -14.85 -5.21 -5.14
CA ALA A 27 -14.52 -6.10 -4.03
C ALA A 27 -13.53 -5.49 -3.02
N THR A 28 -12.60 -4.64 -3.48
CA THR A 28 -11.67 -3.93 -2.59
C THR A 28 -12.35 -2.77 -1.89
N MET A 29 -13.29 -2.08 -2.56
CA MET A 29 -14.13 -1.07 -1.92
C MET A 29 -14.96 -1.68 -0.78
N THR A 30 -15.63 -2.81 -1.04
CA THR A 30 -16.44 -3.51 -0.02
C THR A 30 -15.59 -4.00 1.16
N ALA A 31 -14.39 -4.55 0.90
CA ALA A 31 -13.49 -4.96 1.98
C ALA A 31 -13.04 -3.76 2.84
N PHE A 32 -12.73 -2.63 2.21
CA PHE A 32 -12.37 -1.41 2.91
C PHE A 32 -13.55 -0.83 3.72
N GLU A 33 -14.78 -0.90 3.20
CA GLU A 33 -15.99 -0.50 3.94
C GLU A 33 -16.24 -1.38 5.17
N ASP A 34 -15.96 -2.68 5.09
CA ASP A 34 -16.15 -3.64 6.20
C ASP A 34 -15.08 -3.49 7.29
N HIS A 35 -13.80 -3.44 6.91
CA HIS A 35 -12.69 -3.52 7.86
C HIS A 35 -11.43 -2.74 7.46
N GLY A 36 -11.57 -1.70 6.65
CA GLY A 36 -10.48 -0.80 6.31
C GLY A 36 -9.99 0.05 7.49
N ASN A 37 -8.80 0.62 7.36
CA ASN A 37 -8.20 1.50 8.36
C ASN A 37 -7.99 2.92 7.79
N PRO A 38 -8.98 3.83 7.93
CA PRO A 38 -8.89 5.17 7.37
C PRO A 38 -7.77 5.99 8.01
N GLY A 39 -7.00 6.71 7.19
CA GLY A 39 -5.82 7.45 7.66
C GLY A 39 -5.20 8.35 6.59
N SER A 40 -3.96 8.79 6.81
CA SER A 40 -3.18 9.56 5.83
C SER A 40 -1.75 9.05 5.81
N ASN A 41 -1.61 7.77 5.49
CA ASN A 41 -0.37 7.01 5.67
C ASN A 41 0.64 7.17 4.53
N LEU A 42 0.23 7.77 3.40
CA LEU A 42 1.06 7.91 2.19
C LEU A 42 2.44 8.55 2.45
N THR A 43 2.55 9.43 3.45
CA THR A 43 3.80 10.13 3.78
C THR A 43 4.60 9.47 4.93
N ILE A 44 4.07 8.41 5.53
CA ILE A 44 4.72 7.70 6.63
C ILE A 44 5.82 6.79 6.08
N GLY A 45 6.98 6.76 6.73
CA GLY A 45 8.02 5.77 6.44
C GLY A 45 8.82 5.99 5.15
N HIS A 46 8.82 7.19 4.56
CA HIS A 46 9.56 7.50 3.32
C HIS A 46 11.06 7.15 3.38
N ASP A 47 11.70 7.31 4.53
CA ASP A 47 13.11 6.94 4.70
C ASP A 47 13.32 5.42 4.58
N LYS A 48 12.42 4.63 5.17
CA LYS A 48 12.43 3.16 5.05
C LYS A 48 12.18 2.75 3.61
N ALA A 49 11.14 3.30 2.96
CA ALA A 49 10.84 3.02 1.56
C ALA A 49 12.05 3.33 0.65
N ARG A 50 12.72 4.46 0.89
CA ARG A 50 13.94 4.83 0.14
C ARG A 50 15.09 3.86 0.39
N SER A 51 15.27 3.41 1.64
CA SER A 51 16.30 2.42 1.99
C SER A 51 16.05 1.08 1.30
N GLU A 52 14.80 0.60 1.31
CA GLU A 52 14.39 -0.64 0.65
C GLU A 52 14.62 -0.58 -0.86
N MET A 53 14.24 0.52 -1.51
CA MET A 53 14.50 0.73 -2.93
C MET A 53 16.01 0.72 -3.25
N LYS A 54 16.85 1.32 -2.39
CA LYS A 54 18.32 1.26 -2.53
C LYS A 54 18.85 -0.15 -2.34
N ALA A 55 18.27 -0.96 -1.46
CA ALA A 55 18.68 -2.33 -1.23
C ALA A 55 18.32 -3.23 -2.43
N LEU A 56 17.09 -3.10 -2.94
CA LEU A 56 16.63 -3.83 -4.14
C LEU A 56 17.48 -3.49 -5.37
N ALA A 57 17.83 -2.22 -5.56
CA ALA A 57 18.68 -1.80 -6.68
C ALA A 57 20.11 -2.40 -6.65
N LYS A 58 20.56 -2.87 -5.47
CA LYS A 58 21.87 -3.54 -5.30
C LYS A 58 21.78 -5.06 -5.42
N GLN A 59 20.57 -5.63 -5.48
CA GLN A 59 20.44 -7.05 -5.80
C GLN A 59 20.75 -7.21 -7.28
N GLU A 60 21.98 -7.65 -7.57
CA GLU A 60 22.34 -8.23 -8.85
C GLU A 60 21.41 -9.42 -9.09
N PHE A 61 20.58 -9.34 -10.14
CA PHE A 61 19.79 -10.47 -10.59
C PHE A 61 20.76 -11.48 -11.23
N LEU A 62 21.17 -12.50 -10.45
CA LEU A 62 21.86 -13.69 -10.94
C LEU A 62 20.93 -14.54 -11.82
#